data_AF-A0A9J5WP56-F1
#
_entry.id   AF-A0A9J5WP56-F1
#
_cell.length_a   1.000
_cell.length_b   1.000
_cell.length_c   1.000
_cell.angle_alpha   90.00
_cell.angle_beta   90.00
_cell.angle_gamma   90.00
#
_symmetry.space_group_name_H-M   'P 1'
#
loop_
_entity.id
_entity.type
_entity.pdbx_description
1 polymer ?
#
loop_
_entity_poly.entity_id
_entity_poly.type
_entity_poly.pdbx_seq_one_letter_code
_entity_poly.pdbx_strand_id
1 'polypeptide(L)'
;MIEGHKLVLDALTVRVEECEKIQGATVVMKTLKANVVGLRRDVDELRSINFSMLFGTVEIPEMPSADVPASSEVPPATTEDEIKVDDVNVKAEAEIDEEQLGASLRDTSKMGSSGTKDADEPGTDALTEGVTDMQISPKA
;
A
#
# COMPACT_ATOMS: atom_id res chain seq x y z
N MET A 1 6.46 7.96 8.26
CA MET A 1 5.84 6.63 8.07
C MET A 1 5.06 6.54 6.76
N ILE A 2 4.17 7.50 6.44
CA ILE A 2 3.38 7.48 5.18
C ILE A 2 4.24 7.55 3.90
N GLU A 3 5.31 8.34 3.88
CA GLU A 3 6.20 8.44 2.71
C GLU A 3 6.88 7.11 2.37
N GLY A 4 7.18 6.27 3.38
CA GLY A 4 7.74 4.94 3.17
C GLY A 4 6.77 4.01 2.44
N HIS A 5 5.46 4.08 2.77
CA HIS A 5 4.45 3.28 2.08
C HIS A 5 4.32 3.65 0.60
N LYS A 6 4.46 4.95 0.27
CA LYS A 6 4.44 5.41 -1.12
C LYS A 6 5.58 4.80 -1.94
N LEU A 7 6.80 4.82 -1.40
CA LEU A 7 7.97 4.21 -2.03
C LEU A 7 7.80 2.69 -2.25
N VAL A 8 7.21 1.99 -1.28
CA VAL A 8 6.93 0.55 -1.41
C VAL A 8 5.90 0.29 -2.52
N LEU A 9 4.86 1.14 -2.65
CA LEU A 9 3.89 1.04 -3.74
C LEU A 9 4.50 1.37 -5.10
N ASP A 10 5.43 2.33 -5.18
CA ASP A 10 6.23 2.60 -6.38
C ASP A 10 7.03 1.37 -6.81
N ALA A 11 7.80 0.78 -5.89
CA ALA A 11 8.56 -0.44 -6.16
C ALA A 11 7.67 -1.63 -6.55
N LEU A 12 6.51 -1.79 -5.89
CA LEU A 12 5.55 -2.83 -6.23
C LEU A 12 4.98 -2.64 -7.64
N THR A 13 4.68 -1.39 -8.04
CA THR A 13 4.20 -1.05 -9.38
C THR A 13 5.21 -1.52 -10.44
N VAL A 14 6.50 -1.19 -10.25
CA VAL A 14 7.58 -1.60 -11.17
C VAL A 14 7.66 -3.12 -11.32
N ARG A 15 7.62 -3.87 -10.20
CA ARG A 15 7.67 -5.34 -10.24
C ARG A 15 6.46 -5.95 -10.93
N VAL A 16 5.26 -5.39 -10.73
CA VAL A 16 4.05 -5.86 -11.42
C VAL A 16 4.16 -5.66 -12.94
N GLU A 17 4.70 -4.53 -13.39
CA GLU A 17 4.95 -4.27 -14.80
C GLU A 17 6.02 -5.18 -15.40
N GLU A 18 7.05 -5.52 -14.64
CA GLU A 18 8.07 -6.48 -15.05
C GLU A 18 7.48 -7.90 -15.18
N CYS A 19 6.70 -8.35 -14.20
CA CYS A 19 6.00 -9.64 -14.26
C CYS A 19 5.00 -9.69 -15.42
N GLU A 20 4.29 -8.60 -15.71
CA GLU A 20 3.38 -8.47 -16.86
C GLU A 20 4.14 -8.64 -18.20
N LYS A 21 5.37 -8.14 -18.31
CA LYS A 21 6.21 -8.33 -19.50
C LYS A 21 6.67 -9.77 -19.69
N ILE A 22 7.00 -10.46 -18.59
CA ILE A 22 7.51 -11.84 -18.63
C ILE A 22 6.38 -12.85 -18.87
N GLN A 23 5.25 -12.69 -18.17
CA GLN A 23 4.15 -13.67 -18.17
C GLN A 23 3.00 -13.28 -19.10
N GLY A 24 3.04 -12.08 -19.67
CA GLY A 24 1.94 -11.49 -20.42
C GLY A 24 0.85 -10.88 -19.54
N ALA A 25 -0.07 -10.18 -20.18
CA ALA A 25 -1.16 -9.46 -19.52
C ALA A 25 -2.31 -10.41 -19.13
N THR A 26 -2.09 -11.20 -18.07
CA THR A 26 -3.13 -12.06 -17.49
C THR A 26 -4.20 -11.23 -16.77
N VAL A 27 -5.40 -11.79 -16.61
CA VAL A 27 -6.51 -11.14 -15.89
C VAL A 27 -6.07 -10.78 -14.46
N VAL A 28 -5.34 -11.68 -13.79
CA VAL A 28 -4.82 -11.47 -12.44
C VAL A 28 -3.87 -10.27 -12.38
N MET A 29 -2.95 -10.15 -13.34
CA MET A 29 -1.99 -9.04 -13.37
C MET A 29 -2.67 -7.69 -13.59
N LYS A 30 -3.68 -7.65 -14.48
CA LYS A 30 -4.51 -6.45 -14.70
C LYS A 30 -5.27 -6.04 -13.45
N THR A 31 -5.88 -7.01 -12.76
CA THR A 31 -6.58 -6.75 -11.49
C THR A 31 -5.61 -6.27 -10.41
N LEU A 32 -4.44 -6.90 -10.27
CA LEU A 32 -3.42 -6.48 -9.31
C LEU A 32 -2.93 -5.06 -9.58
N LYS A 33 -2.66 -4.72 -10.86
CA LYS A 33 -2.24 -3.37 -11.27
C LYS A 33 -3.30 -2.32 -10.94
N ALA A 34 -4.57 -2.62 -11.22
CA ALA A 34 -5.68 -1.74 -10.84
C ALA A 34 -5.77 -1.54 -9.32
N ASN A 35 -5.59 -2.60 -8.53
CA ASN A 35 -5.59 -2.53 -7.07
C ASN A 35 -4.43 -1.69 -6.53
N VAL A 36 -3.22 -1.81 -7.09
CA VAL A 36 -2.06 -0.98 -6.70
C VAL A 36 -2.32 0.50 -6.98
N VAL A 37 -2.95 0.82 -8.13
CA VAL A 37 -3.37 2.20 -8.45
C VAL A 37 -4.42 2.72 -7.48
N GLY A 38 -5.41 1.88 -7.11
CA GLY A 38 -6.41 2.22 -6.08
C GLY A 38 -5.75 2.52 -4.74
N LEU A 39 -4.89 1.62 -4.28
CA LEU A 39 -4.21 1.76 -2.99
C LEU A 39 -3.30 3.01 -2.93
N ARG A 40 -2.64 3.38 -4.03
CA ARG A 40 -1.92 4.66 -4.11
C ARG A 40 -2.83 5.87 -3.87
N ARG A 41 -4.02 5.86 -4.48
CA ARG A 41 -5.02 6.92 -4.29
C ARG A 41 -5.45 7.00 -2.83
N ASP A 42 -5.74 5.85 -2.23
CA ASP A 42 -6.17 5.78 -0.82
C ASP A 42 -5.08 6.30 0.13
N VAL A 43 -3.81 5.99 -0.14
CA VAL A 43 -2.67 6.52 0.62
C VAL A 43 -2.52 8.03 0.44
N ASP A 44 -2.68 8.55 -0.77
CA ASP A 44 -2.64 9.99 -1.03
C ASP A 44 -3.81 10.72 -0.37
N GLU A 45 -5.01 10.13 -0.35
CA GLU A 45 -6.18 10.64 0.36
C GLU A 45 -5.95 10.65 1.87
N LEU A 46 -5.43 9.55 2.43
CA LEU A 46 -5.08 9.47 3.84
C LEU A 46 -4.03 10.51 4.24
N ARG A 47 -3.11 10.82 3.34
CA ARG A 47 -2.14 11.92 3.52
C ARG A 47 -2.80 13.29 3.48
N SER A 48 -3.83 13.45 2.64
CA SER A 48 -4.60 14.69 2.51
C SER A 48 -5.54 14.92 3.69
N ILE A 49 -5.97 13.87 4.38
CA ILE A 49 -6.69 14.00 5.64
C ILE A 49 -5.71 14.56 6.67
N ASN A 50 -5.79 15.88 6.83
CA ASN A 50 -5.02 16.59 7.83
C ASN A 50 -5.44 16.05 9.20
N PHE A 51 -4.59 15.26 9.85
CA PHE A 51 -4.88 14.75 11.20
C PHE A 51 -5.18 15.88 12.19
N SER A 52 -4.84 17.14 11.85
CA SER A 52 -5.26 18.34 12.57
C SER A 52 -6.78 18.53 12.65
N MET A 53 -7.58 17.99 11.72
CA MET A 53 -9.04 17.95 11.85
C MET A 53 -9.50 16.89 12.85
N LEU A 54 -8.75 15.80 13.01
CA LEU A 54 -9.10 14.72 13.94
C LEU A 54 -8.82 15.14 15.39
N PHE A 55 -7.70 15.81 15.61
CA PHE A 55 -7.47 16.59 16.83
C PHE A 55 -8.18 17.92 16.68
N GLY A 56 -9.52 17.88 16.59
CA GLY A 56 -10.34 19.08 16.55
C GLY A 56 -9.79 20.08 17.55
N THR A 57 -9.56 21.32 17.09
CA THR A 57 -9.04 22.41 17.90
C THR A 57 -9.73 22.35 19.25
N VAL A 58 -9.04 21.79 20.24
CA VAL A 58 -9.49 21.84 21.61
C VAL A 58 -9.28 23.29 21.96
N GLU A 59 -10.30 24.11 21.70
CA GLU A 59 -10.50 25.34 22.44
C GLU A 59 -10.52 24.90 23.89
N ILE A 60 -9.36 24.94 24.52
CA ILE A 60 -9.26 24.91 25.97
C ILE A 60 -10.11 26.11 26.37
N PRO A 61 -11.28 25.90 26.98
CA PRO A 61 -12.10 27.02 27.40
C PRO A 61 -11.21 27.85 28.30
N GLU A 62 -11.00 29.12 27.97
CA GLU A 62 -10.43 30.07 28.92
C GLU A 62 -11.37 30.07 30.11
N MET A 63 -11.09 29.23 31.11
CA MET A 63 -11.76 29.32 32.38
C MET A 63 -11.39 30.71 32.90
N PRO A 64 -12.35 31.63 33.09
CA PRO A 64 -12.05 32.91 33.71
C PRO A 64 -11.39 32.58 35.03
N SER A 65 -10.15 33.02 35.20
CA SER A 65 -9.37 32.86 36.42
C SER A 65 -10.21 33.43 37.56
N ALA A 66 -10.96 32.55 38.23
CA ALA A 66 -11.56 32.88 39.50
C ALA A 66 -10.35 33.06 40.41
N ASP A 67 -10.08 34.34 40.69
CA ASP A 67 -9.18 34.89 41.68
C ASP A 67 -8.84 33.83 42.73
N VAL A 68 -7.67 33.19 42.57
CA VAL A 68 -7.21 32.17 43.49
C VAL A 68 -6.79 32.93 44.75
N PRO A 69 -7.50 32.80 45.88
CA PRO A 69 -7.07 33.46 47.10
C PRO A 69 -5.70 32.89 47.48
N ALA A 70 -4.69 33.76 47.50
CA ALA A 70 -3.34 33.43 47.88
C ALA A 70 -3.30 32.95 49.34
N SER A 71 -3.35 31.64 49.56
CA SER A 71 -2.85 31.01 50.79
C SER A 71 -2.77 29.49 50.64
N SER A 72 -1.68 29.01 50.04
CA SER A 72 -1.15 27.71 50.44
C SER A 72 0.36 27.72 50.28
N GLU A 73 1.01 28.13 51.36
CA GLU A 73 2.43 27.96 51.62
C GLU A 73 2.71 26.47 51.79
N VAL A 74 3.12 25.83 50.70
CA VAL A 74 3.68 24.48 50.72
C VAL A 74 5.20 24.63 50.69
N PRO A 75 5.94 24.09 51.69
CA PRO A 75 7.38 24.21 51.72
C PRO A 75 8.00 23.41 50.56
N PRO A 76 9.13 23.89 50.01
CA PRO A 76 9.84 23.18 48.95
C PRO A 76 10.49 21.93 49.54
N ALA A 77 9.91 20.76 49.26
CA ALA A 77 10.59 19.48 49.46
C ALA A 77 11.42 19.17 48.22
N THR A 78 12.68 19.57 48.28
CA THR A 78 13.78 19.12 47.43
C THR A 78 13.89 17.60 47.54
N THR A 79 13.70 16.87 46.45
CA THR A 79 14.37 15.57 46.26
C THR A 79 14.61 15.39 44.78
N GLU A 80 15.82 15.79 44.41
CA GLU A 80 16.48 15.54 43.14
C GLU A 80 16.77 14.04 43.07
N ASP A 81 15.83 13.26 42.51
CA ASP A 81 16.07 11.88 42.15
C ASP A 81 16.54 11.86 40.69
N GLU A 82 17.86 11.92 40.52
CA GLU A 82 18.56 11.69 39.25
C GLU A 82 18.33 10.25 38.80
N ILE A 83 17.24 10.02 38.07
CA ILE A 83 17.10 8.79 37.29
C ILE A 83 18.01 8.95 36.06
N LYS A 84 19.25 8.50 36.20
CA LYS A 84 20.14 8.19 35.08
C LYS A 84 19.46 7.09 34.27
N VAL A 85 18.70 7.49 33.26
CA VAL A 85 18.25 6.57 32.24
C VAL A 85 19.50 6.24 31.44
N ASP A 86 20.11 5.10 31.77
CA ASP A 86 21.10 4.44 30.93
C ASP A 86 20.57 4.46 29.50
N ASP A 87 21.35 5.05 28.61
CA ASP A 87 21.18 4.99 27.17
C ASP A 87 21.32 3.52 26.76
N VAL A 88 20.23 2.77 26.88
CA VAL A 88 20.14 1.44 26.31
C VAL A 88 20.08 1.66 24.81
N ASN A 89 21.25 1.63 24.20
CA ASN A 89 21.47 1.34 22.79
C ASN A 89 20.77 0.02 22.47
N VAL A 90 19.45 0.07 22.25
CA VAL A 90 18.71 -1.02 21.64
C VAL A 90 19.09 -0.99 20.18
N LYS A 91 20.22 -1.65 19.89
CA LYS A 91 20.58 -2.12 18.58
C LYS A 91 19.49 -3.12 18.17
N ALA A 92 18.40 -2.61 17.63
CA ALA A 92 17.38 -3.42 16.99
C ALA A 92 17.96 -3.94 15.68
N GLU A 93 18.77 -5.00 15.77
CA GLU A 93 18.96 -5.90 14.63
C GLU A 93 17.66 -6.67 14.49
N ALA A 94 16.73 -6.10 13.73
CA ALA A 94 15.68 -6.89 13.12
C ALA A 94 16.36 -7.80 12.10
N GLU A 95 16.84 -8.94 12.58
CA GLU A 95 17.09 -10.13 11.80
C GLU A 95 15.73 -10.53 11.22
N ILE A 96 15.42 -9.98 10.05
CA ILE A 96 14.42 -10.54 9.16
C ILE A 96 15.00 -11.86 8.68
N ASP A 97 14.64 -12.92 9.41
CA ASP A 97 14.77 -14.29 8.95
C ASP A 97 14.02 -14.37 7.61
N GLU A 98 14.77 -14.21 6.52
CA GLU A 98 14.33 -14.60 5.20
C GLU A 98 14.11 -16.11 5.28
N GLU A 99 12.89 -16.52 5.66
CA GLU A 99 12.38 -17.82 5.30
C GLU A 99 12.53 -17.91 3.78
N GLN A 100 13.59 -18.60 3.37
CA GLN A 100 13.80 -19.07 2.02
C GLN A 100 12.56 -19.87 1.67
N LEU A 101 11.61 -19.22 1.00
CA LEU A 101 10.65 -19.90 0.14
C LEU A 101 11.42 -20.43 -1.07
N GLY A 102 12.29 -21.39 -0.79
CA GLY A 102 12.72 -22.43 -1.71
C GLY A 102 11.50 -23.27 -2.06
N ALA A 103 10.61 -22.70 -2.87
CA ALA A 103 9.79 -23.48 -3.76
C ALA A 103 10.73 -24.05 -4.84
N SER A 104 11.55 -25.01 -4.43
CA SER A 104 12.08 -26.04 -5.32
C SER A 104 10.88 -26.88 -5.75
N LEU A 105 10.09 -26.36 -6.70
CA LEU A 105 9.20 -27.21 -7.46
C LEU A 105 10.08 -27.95 -8.45
N ARG A 106 10.66 -29.04 -7.94
CA ARG A 106 11.41 -30.03 -8.71
C ARG A 106 10.66 -30.32 -10.01
N ASP A 107 11.42 -30.34 -11.08
CA ASP A 107 11.05 -30.88 -12.37
C ASP A 107 10.38 -32.26 -12.22
N THR A 108 9.06 -32.28 -12.13
CA THR A 108 8.28 -33.48 -12.42
C THR A 108 8.09 -33.58 -13.92
N SER A 109 9.19 -33.82 -14.63
CA SER A 109 9.10 -34.45 -15.93
C SER A 109 8.82 -35.94 -15.70
N LYS A 110 7.57 -36.35 -15.93
CA LYS A 110 7.27 -37.72 -16.30
C LYS A 110 6.68 -37.70 -17.70
N MET A 111 7.55 -38.08 -18.61
CA MET A 111 7.27 -38.68 -19.90
C MET A 111 6.05 -39.61 -19.81
N GLY A 112 5.04 -39.31 -20.61
CA GLY A 112 3.80 -40.06 -20.75
C GLY A 112 3.17 -39.75 -22.09
N SER A 113 3.87 -40.14 -23.15
CA SER A 113 3.36 -40.20 -24.52
C SER A 113 2.27 -41.27 -24.62
N SER A 114 1.11 -40.92 -25.15
CA SER A 114 0.38 -41.74 -26.12
C SER A 114 -0.80 -40.93 -26.66
N GLY A 115 -0.79 -40.68 -27.97
CA GLY A 115 -1.75 -39.81 -28.62
C GLY A 115 -3.18 -40.35 -28.69
N THR A 116 -4.10 -39.43 -28.95
CA THR A 116 -5.38 -39.72 -29.57
C THR A 116 -5.70 -38.59 -30.54
N LYS A 117 -5.68 -38.98 -31.83
CA LYS A 117 -6.42 -38.48 -32.99
C LYS A 117 -6.98 -37.06 -32.93
N ASP A 118 -6.48 -36.28 -33.89
CA ASP A 118 -7.15 -35.17 -34.56
C ASP A 118 -8.65 -35.46 -34.74
N ALA A 119 -9.48 -34.61 -34.13
CA ALA A 119 -10.79 -34.32 -34.64
C ALA A 119 -10.73 -32.88 -35.15
N ASP A 120 -10.72 -32.74 -36.48
CA ASP A 120 -11.02 -31.50 -37.18
C ASP A 120 -12.29 -30.88 -36.60
N GLU A 121 -12.16 -29.80 -35.82
CA GLU A 121 -13.25 -28.86 -35.65
C GLU A 121 -13.16 -27.81 -36.77
N PRO A 122 -14.20 -27.68 -37.60
CA PRO A 122 -14.21 -26.75 -38.72
C PRO A 122 -14.18 -25.30 -38.21
N GLY A 123 -13.26 -24.52 -38.80
CA GLY A 123 -13.13 -23.10 -38.54
C GLY A 123 -14.46 -22.35 -38.71
N THR A 124 -14.73 -21.46 -37.77
CA THR A 124 -15.75 -20.43 -37.92
C THR A 124 -15.06 -19.08 -38.03
N ASP A 125 -14.82 -18.69 -39.27
CA ASP A 125 -14.56 -17.30 -39.63
C ASP A 125 -15.80 -16.46 -39.30
N ALA A 126 -15.72 -15.63 -38.27
CA ALA A 126 -16.67 -14.55 -38.04
C ALA A 126 -15.91 -13.23 -38.08
N LEU A 127 -15.77 -12.72 -39.31
CA LEU A 127 -15.52 -11.32 -39.61
C LEU A 127 -16.71 -10.49 -39.09
N THR A 128 -16.47 -9.62 -38.12
CA THR A 128 -17.38 -8.49 -37.85
C THR A 128 -16.61 -7.19 -37.98
N GLU A 129 -16.50 -6.73 -39.23
CA GLU A 129 -16.34 -5.32 -39.54
C GLU A 129 -17.54 -4.55 -38.98
N GLY A 130 -17.27 -3.64 -38.06
CA GLY A 130 -18.23 -2.66 -37.56
C GLY A 130 -17.52 -1.31 -37.44
N VAL A 131 -17.25 -0.69 -38.59
CA VAL A 131 -16.79 0.71 -38.66
C VAL A 131 -18.00 1.60 -38.35
N THR A 132 -18.10 2.09 -37.13
CA THR A 132 -18.95 3.26 -36.83
C THR A 132 -18.09 4.50 -36.81
N ASP A 133 -18.01 5.15 -37.96
CA ASP A 133 -17.50 6.50 -38.14
C ASP A 133 -18.60 7.48 -37.70
N MET A 134 -18.53 7.97 -36.47
CA MET A 134 -19.40 9.05 -36.00
C MET A 134 -18.69 10.39 -36.22
N GLN A 135 -18.92 10.98 -37.40
CA GLN A 135 -18.65 12.39 -37.62
C GLN A 135 -19.53 13.25 -36.72
N ILE A 136 -18.90 13.99 -35.81
CA ILE A 136 -19.56 15.05 -35.04
C ILE A 136 -19.24 16.36 -35.75
N SER A 137 -20.22 16.90 -36.48
CA SER A 137 -20.15 18.25 -37.04
C SER A 137 -20.23 19.30 -35.92
N PRO A 138 -19.32 20.28 -35.87
CA PRO A 138 -19.53 21.48 -35.06
C PRO A 138 -20.55 22.40 -35.74
N LYS A 139 -21.59 22.80 -35.00
CA LYS A 139 -22.44 23.95 -35.37
C LYS A 139 -21.72 25.23 -34.94
N ALA A 140 -21.56 26.14 -35.90
CA ALA A 140 -21.18 27.53 -35.67
C ALA A 140 -22.38 28.35 -35.18
#